data_AF-A0AAD8IY77-F1
#
_entry.id   AF-A0AAD8IY77-F1
#
_cell.length_a   1.000
_cell.length_b   1.000
_cell.length_c   1.000
_cell.angle_alpha   90.00
_cell.angle_beta   90.00
_cell.angle_gamma   90.00
#
_symmetry.space_group_name_H-M   'P 1'
#
loop_
_entity.id
_entity.type
_entity.pdbx_description
1 polymer ?
#
loop_
_entity_poly.entity_id
_entity_poly.type
_entity_poly.pdbx_seq_one_letter_code
_entity_poly.pdbx_strand_id
1 'polypeptide(L)'
;MPWQTTKNSKDGGIFLMRHMETYKGDTKTWETRFREEKHGQVAQIIKMRVKYNNAILSSKLNEKRQPIMKEGLKLYNEAAVNRVLNLVIQSSQLSQKEQRTDHNKRSLKKKTVTFAKNLTMTFEEEDQA
;
A
#
# COMPACT_ATOMS: atom_id res chain seq x y z
N MET A 1 33.35 -8.96 -10.85
CA MET A 1 32.54 -8.56 -9.67
C MET A 1 31.21 -9.30 -9.71
N PRO A 2 30.68 -9.81 -8.58
CA PRO A 2 29.50 -10.67 -8.56
C PRO A 2 28.22 -10.05 -9.16
N TRP A 3 28.10 -8.72 -9.12
CA TRP A 3 26.93 -7.98 -9.61
C TRP A 3 26.91 -7.74 -11.13
N GLN A 4 27.97 -8.10 -11.86
CA GLN A 4 28.03 -7.89 -13.30
C GLN A 4 26.95 -8.67 -14.03
N THR A 5 26.38 -8.07 -15.07
CA THR A 5 25.30 -8.64 -15.87
C THR A 5 25.77 -8.93 -17.28
N THR A 6 25.36 -10.08 -17.82
CA THR A 6 25.62 -10.49 -19.21
C THR A 6 24.36 -10.43 -20.07
N LYS A 7 23.17 -10.55 -19.46
CA LYS A 7 21.88 -10.58 -20.15
C LYS A 7 21.17 -9.22 -20.12
N ASN A 8 21.56 -8.33 -19.21
CA ASN A 8 20.99 -6.99 -19.13
C ASN A 8 21.72 -5.98 -20.03
N SER A 9 21.08 -5.60 -21.14
CA SER A 9 21.58 -4.58 -22.07
C SER A 9 20.94 -3.19 -21.89
N LYS A 10 19.94 -3.05 -21.02
CA LYS A 10 19.11 -1.83 -20.92
C LYS A 10 19.47 -0.94 -19.74
N ASP A 11 20.12 -1.48 -18.72
CA ASP A 11 20.38 -0.79 -17.45
C ASP A 11 21.81 -0.26 -17.28
N GLY A 12 22.61 -0.20 -18.35
CA GLY A 12 24.00 0.26 -18.28
C GLY A 12 24.16 1.59 -17.53
N GLY A 13 23.24 2.55 -17.74
CA GLY A 13 23.23 3.83 -17.03
C GLY A 13 22.99 3.71 -15.52
N ILE A 14 22.16 2.75 -15.07
CA ILE A 14 21.91 2.50 -13.64
C ILE A 14 23.16 1.98 -12.96
N PHE A 15 23.88 1.05 -13.61
CA PHE A 15 25.15 0.53 -13.11
C PHE A 15 26.22 1.62 -13.07
N LEU A 16 26.31 2.46 -14.10
CA LEU A 16 27.24 3.60 -14.14
C LEU A 16 26.98 4.59 -13.00
N MET A 17 25.73 5.04 -12.83
CA MET A 17 25.38 5.96 -11.75
C MET A 17 25.65 5.36 -10.37
N ARG A 18 25.39 4.05 -10.19
CA ARG A 18 25.69 3.35 -8.92
C ARG A 18 27.18 3.24 -8.66
N HIS A 19 27.97 3.00 -9.71
CA HIS A 19 29.42 3.01 -9.62
C HIS A 19 29.91 4.38 -9.16
N MET A 20 29.49 5.46 -9.83
CA MET A 20 29.83 6.83 -9.43
C MET A 20 29.39 7.18 -7.99
N GLU A 21 28.24 6.68 -7.54
CA GLU A 21 27.75 6.90 -6.17
C GLU A 21 28.62 6.21 -5.10
N THR A 22 29.03 4.97 -5.36
CA THR A 22 29.62 4.08 -4.34
C THR A 22 31.13 3.95 -4.41
N TYR A 23 31.73 4.19 -5.58
CA TYR A 23 33.17 4.10 -5.76
C TYR A 23 33.87 5.33 -5.16
N LYS A 24 34.86 5.10 -4.30
CA LYS A 24 35.62 6.14 -3.59
C LYS A 24 37.12 6.11 -3.88
N GLY A 25 37.52 5.49 -4.98
CA GLY A 25 38.92 5.45 -5.43
C GLY A 25 39.70 4.19 -5.04
N ASP A 26 39.14 3.30 -4.22
CA ASP A 26 39.75 2.01 -3.88
C ASP A 26 38.84 0.84 -4.29
N THR A 27 39.33 -0.01 -5.18
CA THR A 27 38.60 -1.19 -5.68
C THR A 27 38.59 -2.34 -4.68
N LYS A 28 39.55 -2.42 -3.74
CA LYS A 28 39.69 -3.56 -2.81
C LYS A 28 38.59 -3.59 -1.77
N THR A 29 38.13 -2.41 -1.34
CA THR A 29 37.08 -2.23 -0.34
C THR A 29 35.72 -1.87 -0.95
N TRP A 30 35.65 -1.73 -2.28
CA TRP A 30 34.45 -1.26 -2.96
C TRP A 30 33.39 -2.35 -3.14
N GLU A 31 32.20 -2.09 -2.59
CA GLU A 31 31.00 -2.87 -2.82
C GLU A 31 29.87 -2.02 -3.42
N THR A 32 29.25 -2.50 -4.49
CA THR A 32 28.06 -1.84 -5.05
C THR A 32 26.79 -2.16 -4.28
N ARG A 33 26.80 -3.21 -3.45
CA ARG A 33 25.63 -3.82 -2.79
C ARG A 33 24.54 -4.34 -3.75
N PHE A 34 24.85 -4.46 -5.03
CA PHE A 34 24.01 -5.23 -5.95
C PHE A 34 24.24 -6.71 -5.76
N ARG A 35 23.15 -7.48 -5.81
CA ARG A 35 23.18 -8.93 -5.85
C ARG A 35 23.64 -9.40 -7.23
N GLU A 36 23.97 -10.68 -7.33
CA GLU A 36 24.26 -11.35 -8.61
C GLU A 36 23.08 -11.29 -9.58
N GLU A 37 23.33 -11.49 -10.88
CA GLU A 37 22.33 -11.53 -11.96
C GLU A 37 21.35 -12.71 -11.82
N LYS A 38 20.48 -12.65 -10.80
CA LYS A 38 19.49 -13.65 -10.38
C LYS A 38 18.25 -12.97 -9.76
N HIS A 39 17.38 -13.78 -9.15
CA HIS A 39 16.23 -13.31 -8.39
C HIS A 39 16.67 -12.35 -7.27
N GLY A 40 16.12 -11.13 -7.27
CA GLY A 40 16.45 -10.06 -6.32
C GLY A 40 17.22 -8.88 -6.93
N GLN A 41 18.11 -9.09 -7.90
CA GLN A 41 18.82 -7.98 -8.55
C GLN A 41 17.86 -7.13 -9.39
N VAL A 42 16.88 -7.75 -10.04
CA VAL A 42 15.83 -7.04 -10.80
C VAL A 42 15.08 -6.03 -9.92
N ALA A 43 14.69 -6.42 -8.70
CA ALA A 43 14.02 -5.53 -7.77
C ALA A 43 14.94 -4.38 -7.32
N GLN A 44 16.24 -4.66 -7.10
CA GLN A 44 17.23 -3.62 -6.81
C GLN A 44 17.37 -2.64 -7.97
N ILE A 45 17.44 -3.12 -9.21
CA ILE A 45 17.52 -2.28 -10.41
C ILE A 45 16.28 -1.40 -10.55
N ILE A 46 15.08 -1.96 -10.39
CA ILE A 46 13.81 -1.19 -10.42
C ILE A 46 13.82 -0.09 -9.36
N LYS A 47 14.23 -0.40 -8.13
CA LYS A 47 14.35 0.60 -7.06
C LYS A 47 15.34 1.71 -7.43
N MET A 48 16.47 1.35 -8.05
CA MET A 48 17.46 2.34 -8.49
C MET A 48 16.96 3.18 -9.66
N ARG A 49 16.22 2.62 -10.61
CA ARG A 49 15.55 3.38 -11.68
C ARG A 49 14.64 4.45 -11.09
N VAL A 50 13.80 4.09 -10.12
CA VAL A 50 12.91 5.04 -9.44
C VAL A 50 13.72 6.11 -8.70
N LYS A 51 14.75 5.71 -7.93
CA LYS A 51 15.60 6.64 -7.17
C LYS A 51 16.27 7.68 -8.09
N TYR A 52 16.94 7.21 -9.14
CA TYR A 52 17.70 8.09 -10.02
C TYR A 52 16.79 8.93 -10.92
N ASN A 53 15.73 8.35 -11.48
CA ASN A 53 14.77 9.13 -12.27
C ASN A 53 14.11 10.20 -11.42
N ASN A 54 13.72 9.90 -10.18
CA ASN A 54 13.17 10.92 -9.29
C ASN A 54 14.17 12.07 -9.06
N ALA A 55 15.44 11.75 -8.79
CA ALA A 55 16.47 12.77 -8.62
C ALA A 55 16.66 13.64 -9.88
N ILE A 56 16.70 13.03 -11.07
CA ILE A 56 16.85 13.73 -12.36
C ILE A 56 15.62 14.60 -12.65
N LEU A 57 14.42 14.03 -12.50
CA LEU A 57 13.15 14.68 -12.83
C LEU A 57 12.84 15.85 -11.87
N SER A 58 13.18 15.71 -10.59
CA SER A 58 12.95 16.74 -9.57
C SER A 58 14.10 17.75 -9.40
N SER A 59 15.25 17.50 -10.06
CA SER A 59 16.44 18.35 -9.98
C SER A 59 16.15 19.79 -10.38
N LYS A 60 16.73 20.75 -9.65
CA LYS A 60 16.67 22.19 -9.98
C LYS A 60 17.27 22.50 -11.36
N LEU A 61 18.16 21.64 -11.86
CA LEU A 61 18.79 21.78 -13.18
C LEU A 61 17.89 21.29 -14.32
N ASN A 62 16.78 20.61 -14.01
CA ASN A 62 15.86 20.16 -15.04
C ASN A 62 14.94 21.31 -15.45
N GLU A 63 15.06 21.77 -16.70
CA GLU A 63 14.24 22.85 -17.27
C GLU A 63 12.74 22.54 -17.22
N LYS A 64 12.37 21.27 -17.31
CA LYS A 64 10.98 20.80 -17.24
C LYS A 64 10.54 20.38 -15.83
N ARG A 65 11.33 20.70 -14.80
CA ARG A 65 11.02 20.34 -13.41
C ARG A 65 9.61 20.75 -12.99
N GLN A 66 9.24 22.02 -13.23
CA GLN A 66 7.94 22.54 -12.77
C GLN A 66 6.74 21.77 -13.35
N PRO A 67 6.62 21.61 -14.69
CA PRO A 67 5.50 20.82 -15.23
C PRO A 67 5.54 19.36 -14.78
N ILE A 68 6.72 18.73 -14.68
CA ILE A 68 6.84 17.35 -14.20
C ILE A 68 6.34 17.22 -12.75
N MET A 69 6.72 18.12 -11.86
CA MET A 69 6.30 18.10 -10.46
C MET A 69 4.80 18.35 -10.32
N LYS A 70 4.23 19.23 -11.15
CA LYS A 70 2.78 19.49 -11.18
C LYS A 70 1.99 18.25 -11.58
N GLU A 71 2.38 17.59 -12.68
CA GLU A 71 1.73 16.35 -13.11
C GLU A 71 1.95 15.21 -12.11
N GLY A 72 3.14 15.11 -11.51
CA GLY A 72 3.44 14.16 -10.46
C GLY A 72 2.52 14.32 -9.23
N LEU A 73 2.26 15.56 -8.81
CA LEU A 73 1.33 15.86 -7.71
C LEU A 73 -0.11 15.47 -8.08
N LYS A 74 -0.53 15.76 -9.32
CA LYS A 74 -1.87 15.38 -9.82
C LYS A 74 -2.07 13.87 -9.78
N LEU A 75 -1.11 13.11 -10.32
CA LEU A 75 -1.14 11.64 -10.32
C LEU A 75 -1.15 11.06 -8.90
N TYR A 76 -0.40 11.65 -7.98
CA TYR A 76 -0.40 11.22 -6.58
C TYR A 76 -1.77 11.39 -5.93
N ASN A 77 -2.40 12.56 -6.11
CA ASN A 77 -3.72 12.83 -5.56
C ASN A 77 -4.78 11.88 -6.13
N GLU A 78 -4.75 11.64 -7.45
CA GLU A 78 -5.67 10.70 -8.11
C GLU A 78 -5.49 9.27 -7.58
N ALA A 79 -4.25 8.80 -7.43
CA ALA A 79 -3.97 7.49 -6.86
C ALA A 79 -4.45 7.37 -5.40
N ALA A 80 -4.30 8.43 -4.60
CA ALA A 80 -4.78 8.47 -3.22
C ALA A 80 -6.31 8.37 -3.14
N VAL A 81 -7.03 9.13 -3.98
CA VAL A 81 -8.49 9.09 -4.08
C VAL A 81 -8.96 7.69 -4.49
N ASN A 82 -8.36 7.11 -5.54
CA ASN A 82 -8.70 5.77 -6.02
C ASN A 82 -8.46 4.70 -4.94
N ARG A 83 -7.41 4.86 -4.13
CA ARG A 83 -7.14 3.94 -3.00
C ARG A 83 -8.23 3.99 -1.94
N VAL A 84 -8.68 5.19 -1.55
CA VAL A 84 -9.77 5.37 -0.58
C VAL A 84 -11.07 4.81 -1.14
N LEU A 85 -11.38 5.10 -2.40
CA LEU A 85 -12.58 4.59 -3.07
C LEU A 85 -12.60 3.05 -3.07
N ASN A 86 -11.49 2.41 -3.42
CA ASN A 86 -11.38 0.95 -3.40
C ASN A 86 -11.57 0.36 -1.99
N LEU A 87 -11.04 1.02 -0.95
CA LEU A 87 -11.24 0.59 0.44
C LEU A 87 -12.71 0.67 0.86
N VAL A 88 -13.39 1.77 0.51
CA VAL A 88 -14.83 1.94 0.81
C VAL A 88 -15.66 0.86 0.12
N ILE A 89 -15.40 0.58 -1.16
CA ILE A 89 -16.09 -0.48 -1.90
C ILE A 89 -15.88 -1.85 -1.23
N GLN A 90 -14.64 -2.18 -0.87
CA GLN A 90 -14.33 -3.44 -0.19
C GLN A 90 -15.07 -3.57 1.14
N SER A 91 -15.10 -2.51 1.96
CA SER A 91 -15.83 -2.50 3.24
C SER A 91 -17.34 -2.67 3.06
N SER A 92 -17.94 -2.02 2.07
CA SER A 92 -19.37 -2.13 1.75
C SER A 92 -19.75 -3.55 1.33
N GLN A 93 -18.93 -4.17 0.47
CA GLN A 93 -19.13 -5.56 0.04
C GLN A 93 -19.05 -6.56 1.19
N LEU A 94 -18.14 -6.36 2.14
CA LEU A 94 -18.03 -7.17 3.35
C LEU A 94 -19.29 -7.04 4.22
N SER A 95 -19.76 -5.81 4.49
CA SER A 95 -20.98 -5.57 5.28
C SER A 95 -22.23 -6.19 4.64
N GLN A 96 -22.37 -6.10 3.31
CA GLN A 96 -23.49 -6.74 2.61
C GLN A 96 -23.42 -8.27 2.66
N LYS A 97 -22.22 -8.85 2.63
CA LYS A 97 -22.01 -10.30 2.74
C LYS A 97 -22.37 -10.79 4.14
N GLU A 98 -21.96 -10.07 5.19
CA GLU A 98 -22.30 -10.37 6.59
C GLU A 98 -23.82 -10.30 6.82
N GLN A 99 -24.47 -9.24 6.35
CA GLN A 99 -25.94 -9.10 6.45
C GLN A 99 -26.68 -10.24 5.75
N ARG A 100 -26.22 -10.66 4.55
CA ARG A 100 -26.82 -11.81 3.83
C ARG A 100 -26.63 -13.12 4.59
N THR A 101 -25.47 -13.37 5.20
CA THR A 101 -25.25 -14.59 5.98
C THR A 101 -26.07 -14.63 7.28
N ASP A 102 -26.28 -13.48 7.93
CA ASP A 102 -27.15 -13.40 9.12
C ASP A 102 -28.63 -13.51 8.76
N HIS A 103 -29.06 -12.93 7.63
CA HIS A 103 -30.43 -13.07 7.17
C HIS A 103 -30.76 -14.52 6.78
N ASN A 104 -29.79 -15.25 6.22
CA ASN A 104 -29.93 -16.68 5.91
C ASN A 104 -29.94 -17.56 7.18
N LYS A 105 -29.15 -17.22 8.21
CA LYS A 105 -29.21 -17.88 9.53
C LYS A 105 -30.52 -17.62 10.29
N ARG A 106 -31.10 -16.41 10.18
CA ARG A 106 -32.39 -16.05 10.80
C ARG A 106 -33.59 -16.68 10.08
N SER A 107 -33.55 -16.84 8.76
CA SER A 107 -34.62 -17.48 7.97
C SER A 107 -34.87 -18.96 8.36
N LEU A 108 -33.83 -19.67 8.80
CA LEU A 108 -33.92 -21.06 9.28
C LEU A 108 -34.45 -21.20 10.72
N LYS A 109 -34.71 -20.10 11.45
CA LYS A 109 -35.27 -20.13 12.80
C LYS A 109 -36.54 -19.28 12.88
N LYS A 110 -37.64 -19.78 12.30
CA LYS A 110 -38.99 -19.39 12.76
C LYS A 110 -39.15 -19.90 14.20
N LYS A 111 -38.85 -19.07 15.19
CA LYS A 111 -39.16 -19.34 16.61
C LYS A 111 -40.51 -18.70 16.95
N THR A 112 -41.42 -19.52 17.45
CA THR A 112 -42.71 -19.11 18.04
C THR A 112 -42.44 -18.16 19.21
N VAL A 113 -43.10 -17.01 19.24
CA VAL A 113 -43.05 -16.06 20.35
C VAL A 113 -44.22 -16.34 21.28
N THR A 114 -43.94 -16.72 22.52
CA THR A 114 -44.94 -16.86 23.58
C THR A 114 -44.97 -15.56 24.39
N PHE A 115 -46.13 -14.90 24.43
CA PHE A 115 -46.32 -13.67 25.20
C PHE A 115 -46.47 -14.02 26.69
N ALA A 116 -45.64 -13.42 27.55
CA ALA A 116 -45.73 -13.62 29.00
C ALA A 116 -47.01 -12.99 29.55
N LYS A 117 -47.87 -13.81 30.17
CA LYS A 117 -49.00 -13.34 30.96
C LYS A 117 -48.50 -12.88 32.33
N ASN A 118 -48.97 -11.69 32.74
CA ASN A 118 -49.02 -11.13 34.09
C ASN A 118 -47.86 -10.20 34.48
N LEU A 119 -47.92 -8.97 33.98
CA LEU A 119 -47.35 -7.78 34.61
C LEU A 119 -48.39 -7.22 35.58
N THR A 120 -48.32 -7.64 36.84
CA THR A 120 -48.92 -6.88 37.95
C THR A 120 -48.05 -7.12 39.17
N MET A 121 -46.96 -6.36 39.28
CA MET A 121 -46.31 -6.12 40.57
C MET A 121 -46.64 -4.68 40.96
N THR A 122 -47.39 -4.57 42.05
CA THR A 122 -47.58 -3.35 42.85
C THR A 122 -46.23 -2.82 43.31
N PHE A 123 -46.03 -1.52 43.17
CA PHE A 123 -44.91 -0.81 43.78
C PHE A 123 -45.29 -0.50 45.22
N GLU A 124 -44.57 -1.06 46.19
CA GLU A 124 -44.56 -0.50 47.55
C GLU A 124 -43.51 0.61 47.57
N GLU A 125 -43.96 1.83 47.86
CA GLU A 125 -43.11 2.99 48.13
C GLU A 125 -42.49 2.82 49.52
N GLU A 126 -41.16 2.71 49.60
CA GLU A 126 -40.44 2.85 50.86
C GLU A 126 -40.30 4.34 51.19
N ASP A 127 -41.19 4.82 52.06
CA ASP A 127 -41.06 6.12 52.73
C ASP A 127 -39.93 6.11 53.76
N GLN A 128 -39.17 7.20 53.77
CA GLN A 128 -38.08 7.51 54.72
C GLN A 128 -38.61 7.78 56.15
N ALA A 129 -37.97 7.16 57.16
CA ALA A 129 -37.61 7.77 58.44
C ALA A 129 -36.65 6.85 59.24
#